data_AF-A0A931QIA8-F1
#
_entry.id   AF-A0A931QIA8-F1
#
_cell.length_a   1.000
_cell.length_b   1.000
_cell.length_c   1.000
_cell.angle_alpha   90.00
_cell.angle_beta   90.00
_cell.angle_gamma   90.00
#
_symmetry.space_group_name_H-M   'P 1'
#
loop_
_entity.id
_entity.type
_entity.pdbx_description
1 polymer ?
#
loop_
_entity_poly.entity_id
_entity_poly.type
_entity_poly.pdbx_seq_one_letter_code
_entity_poly.pdbx_strand_id
1 'polypeptide(L)' 'RLLKGRCGACRFRSICLGSYRARAEVVHGDPWAPDPACYLTDDEIGITPAAMELASTQPAVE' A
#
# COMPACT_ATOMS: atom_id res chain seq x y z
N ARG A 1 6.16 -8.79 -2.22
CA ARG A 1 6.36 -7.36 -2.57
C ARG A 1 6.12 -6.54 -1.32
N LEU A 2 6.94 -5.51 -1.02
CA LEU A 2 7.02 -4.98 0.36
C LEU A 2 5.83 -4.11 0.83
N LEU A 3 5.09 -3.45 -0.08
CA LEU A 3 3.93 -2.61 0.30
C LEU A 3 2.70 -3.45 0.68
N LYS A 4 2.20 -3.25 1.90
CA LYS A 4 1.03 -3.96 2.47
C LYS A 4 -0.29 -3.23 2.23
N GLY A 5 -1.41 -3.93 2.46
CA GLY A 5 -2.77 -3.36 2.49
C GLY A 5 -3.17 -2.59 1.23
N ARG A 6 -3.90 -1.47 1.40
CA ARG A 6 -4.35 -0.61 0.29
C ARG A 6 -3.20 -0.12 -0.60
N CYS A 7 -2.00 0.12 -0.06
CA CYS A 7 -0.81 0.49 -0.85
C CYS A 7 -0.22 -0.68 -1.66
N GLY A 8 -0.50 -1.93 -1.28
CA GLY A 8 -0.20 -3.11 -2.08
C GLY A 8 -1.10 -3.23 -3.32
N ALA A 9 -2.39 -2.94 -3.17
CA ALA A 9 -3.39 -3.01 -4.24
C ALA A 9 -3.43 -1.76 -5.16
N CYS A 10 -3.14 -0.58 -4.61
CA CYS A 10 -3.20 0.74 -5.25
C CYS A 10 -2.67 0.80 -6.70
N ARG A 11 -3.47 1.37 -7.61
CA ARG A 11 -3.11 1.61 -9.03
C ARG A 11 -1.89 2.52 -9.20
N PHE A 12 -1.66 3.46 -8.29
CA PHE A 12 -0.55 4.43 -8.33
C PHE A 12 0.74 3.93 -7.66
N ARG A 13 0.79 2.66 -7.23
CA ARG A 13 1.92 2.00 -6.55
C ARG A 13 3.30 2.30 -7.13
N SER A 14 3.43 2.39 -8.45
CA SER A 14 4.69 2.55 -9.18
C SER A 14 5.26 3.97 -9.16
N ILE A 15 4.43 4.98 -8.91
CA ILE A 15 4.82 6.39 -8.84
C ILE A 15 4.76 6.94 -7.40
N CYS A 16 3.87 6.39 -6.57
CA CYS A 16 3.67 6.82 -5.19
C CYS A 16 4.54 6.03 -4.19
N LEU A 17 4.92 4.78 -4.50
CA LEU A 17 5.80 3.91 -3.71
C LEU A 17 5.42 3.73 -2.22
N GLY A 18 4.16 4.01 -1.86
CA GLY A 18 3.67 3.95 -0.48
C GLY A 18 3.81 5.27 0.30
N SER A 19 3.94 6.40 -0.40
CA SER A 19 4.04 7.74 0.19
C SER A 19 5.18 7.81 1.23
N TYR A 20 5.03 8.55 2.33
CA TYR A 20 6.11 8.75 3.29
C TYR A 20 6.18 7.64 4.33
N ARG A 21 7.22 6.79 4.21
CA ARG A 21 7.33 5.53 4.96
C ARG A 21 7.44 5.74 6.47
N ALA A 22 8.21 6.73 6.93
CA ALA A 22 8.38 7.01 8.36
C ALA A 22 7.07 7.41 9.08
N ARG A 23 6.02 7.88 8.39
CA ARG A 23 4.69 8.04 9.01
C ARG A 23 4.04 6.70 9.33
N ALA A 24 4.18 5.71 8.44
CA ALA A 24 3.68 4.36 8.67
C ALA A 24 4.48 3.68 9.81
N GLU A 25 5.80 3.84 9.82
CA GLU A 25 6.66 3.39 10.93
C GLU A 25 6.23 3.98 12.29
N VAL A 26 6.09 5.31 12.39
CA VAL A 26 5.72 6.00 13.65
C VAL A 26 4.30 5.66 14.12
N VAL A 27 3.34 5.43 13.22
CA VAL A 27 1.92 5.22 13.58
C VAL A 27 1.53 3.74 13.69
N HIS A 28 2.25 2.83 13.01
CA HIS A 28 1.91 1.40 12.94
C HIS A 28 3.05 0.47 13.42
N GLY A 29 4.24 1.00 13.75
CA GLY A 29 5.44 0.19 13.99
C GLY A 29 5.96 -0.50 12.73
N ASP A 30 5.44 -0.14 11.55
CA ASP A 30 5.69 -0.83 10.30
C ASP A 30 5.54 0.10 9.09
N PRO A 31 6.58 0.28 8.27
CA PRO A 31 6.39 0.80 6.48
C PRO A 31 7.12 0.72 6.87
N TRP A 32 6.75 -0.88 6.43
CA TRP A 32 5.94 -1.52 5.34
C TRP A 32 4.40 -1.39 5.29
N ALA A 33 3.73 -0.80 6.29
CA ALA A 33 2.28 -0.55 6.25
C ALA A 33 1.89 0.63 5.29
N PRO A 34 0.58 0.85 5.06
CA PRO A 34 0.07 2.05 4.39
C PRO A 34 0.42 3.35 5.12
N ASP A 35 0.51 4.47 4.40
CA ASP A 35 0.68 5.80 5.00
C ASP A 35 -0.67 6.34 5.51
N PRO A 36 -0.82 6.65 6.82
CA PRO A 36 -2.06 7.19 7.37
C PRO A 36 -2.43 8.59 6.85
N ALA A 37 -1.50 9.32 6.22
CA ALA A 37 -1.78 10.60 5.56
C ALA A 37 -2.23 10.48 4.09
N CYS A 38 -2.53 9.26 3.60
CA CYS A 38 -3.02 9.06 2.24
C CYS A 38 -4.47 9.54 2.07
N TYR A 39 -4.62 10.76 1.56
CA TYR A 39 -5.91 11.46 1.40
C TYR A 39 -6.83 10.89 0.31
N LEU A 40 -6.32 10.03 -0.58
CA LEU A 40 -7.12 9.41 -1.63
C LEU A 40 -8.01 8.31 -1.04
N THR A 41 -9.25 8.23 -1.52
CA THR A 41 -10.21 7.16 -1.23
C THR A 41 -9.81 5.83 -1.86
N ASP A 42 -10.45 4.74 -1.43
CA ASP A 42 -10.23 3.41 -1.99
C ASP A 42 -10.71 3.30 -3.45
N ASP A 43 -11.78 4.01 -3.82
CA ASP A 43 -12.27 4.09 -5.21
C ASP A 43 -11.26 4.78 -6.14
N GLU A 44 -10.71 5.92 -5.73
CA GLU A 44 -9.71 6.67 -6.52
C GLU A 44 -8.45 5.85 -6.81
N ILE A 45 -7.98 5.08 -5.84
CA ILE A 45 -6.79 4.22 -6.00
C ILE A 45 -7.11 2.82 -6.56
N GLY A 46 -8.38 2.51 -6.80
CA GLY A 46 -8.83 1.27 -7.44
C GLY A 46 -8.77 0.03 -6.55
N ILE A 47 -9.07 0.15 -5.25
CA ILE A 47 -9.20 -1.02 -4.38
C ILE A 47 -10.44 -1.81 -4.76
N THR A 48 -10.24 -3.10 -4.98
CA THR A 48 -11.29 -4.11 -5.14
C THR A 48 -10.86 -5.36 -4.37
N PRO A 49 -11.78 -6.29 -4.01
CA PRO A 49 -11.42 -7.54 -3.37
C PRO A 49 -10.34 -8.31 -4.15
N ALA A 50 -10.49 -8.40 -5.48
CA ALA A 50 -9.49 -9.03 -6.36
C ALA A 50 -8.13 -8.29 -6.35
N ALA A 51 -8.11 -6.96 -6.31
CA ALA A 51 -6.85 -6.20 -6.21
C ALA A 51 -6.16 -6.40 -4.85
N MET A 52 -6.92 -6.60 -3.77
CA MET A 52 -6.38 -6.96 -2.45
C MET A 52 -5.82 -8.39 -2.42
N GLU A 53 -6.50 -9.34 -3.05
CA GLU A 53 -6.06 -10.73 -3.16
C GLU A 53 -4.76 -10.87 -3.99
N LEU A 54 -4.66 -10.13 -5.11
CA LEU A 54 -3.41 -9.99 -5.86
C LEU A 54 -2.31 -9.29 -5.06
N ALA A 55 -2.64 -8.41 -4.12
CA ALA A 55 -1.64 -7.74 -3.28
C ALA A 55 -1.08 -8.68 -2.19
N SER A 56 -1.87 -9.62 -1.67
CA SER A 56 -1.44 -10.61 -0.68
C SER A 56 -0.64 -11.78 -1.27
N THR A 57 -0.80 -12.09 -2.55
CA THR A 57 -0.18 -13.27 -3.20
C THR A 57 1.12 -12.97 -3.95
N GLN A 58 1.52 -11.70 -4.12
CA GLN A 58 2.72 -11.33 -4.89
C GLN A 58 4.03 -11.55 -4.11
N PRO A 59 4.96 -12.39 -4.62
CA PRO A 59 6.16 -12.81 -3.89
C PRO A 59 7.05 -11.64 -3.49
N ALA A 60 7.80 -11.80 -2.40
CA ALA A 60 8.92 -10.94 -2.07
C ALA A 60 10.05 -11.19 -3.08
N VAL A 61 10.06 -10.39 -4.15
CA VAL A 61 11.27 -10.18 -4.94
C VAL A 61 12.33 -9.52 -4.05
N GLU A 62 13.57 -9.95 -4.24
CA GLU A 62 14.79 -9.40 -3.62
C GLU A 62 15.03 -7.93 -4.02
#